data_AF-A0A0C9ZFG0-F1
#
_entry.id   AF-A0A0C9ZFG0-F1
#
_cell.length_a   1.000
_cell.length_b   1.000
_cell.length_c   1.000
_cell.angle_alpha   90.00
_cell.angle_beta   90.00
_cell.angle_gamma   90.00
#
_symmetry.space_group_name_H-M   'P 1'
#
loop_
_entity.id
_entity.type
_entity.pdbx_description
1 polymer ?
#
loop_
_entity_poly.entity_id
_entity_poly.type
_entity_poly.pdbx_seq_one_letter_code
_entity_poly.pdbx_strand_id
1 'polypeptide(L)'
;MVKNKGKQADIPNPNHVGNKDIIQRLNFLYQASALLGTISHPPSPHTPMTCHPAACHQRKRVVTTSELSRSYIDTMKVVGQKTNTKIDPSVKRRLCKNCSLVLVPGISATVRVKSERTVPGTGFR
;
A
#
# COMPACT_ATOMS: atom_id res chain seq x y z
N MET A 1 39.79 -6.50 45.70
CA MET A 1 39.85 -5.93 44.33
C MET A 1 38.69 -6.51 43.52
N VAL A 2 37.56 -5.80 43.44
CA VAL A 2 36.33 -6.24 42.77
C VAL A 2 36.50 -6.05 41.26
N LYS A 3 36.59 -7.14 40.51
CA LYS A 3 36.63 -7.11 39.03
C LYS A 3 35.21 -6.98 38.51
N ASN A 4 34.84 -5.76 38.14
CA ASN A 4 33.56 -5.42 37.55
C ASN A 4 33.53 -5.92 36.10
N LYS A 5 32.78 -7.00 35.83
CA LYS A 5 32.63 -7.59 34.49
C LYS A 5 31.52 -6.82 33.78
N GLY A 6 31.90 -5.86 32.93
CA GLY A 6 31.00 -5.02 32.16
C GLY A 6 30.03 -5.87 31.33
N LYS A 7 28.74 -5.58 31.45
CA LYS A 7 27.68 -6.16 30.62
C LYS A 7 27.87 -5.63 29.20
N GLN A 8 28.33 -6.49 28.29
CA GLN A 8 28.37 -6.18 26.88
C GLN A 8 26.90 -6.11 26.40
N ALA A 9 26.47 -4.94 25.94
CA ALA A 9 25.14 -4.79 25.36
C ALA A 9 25.07 -5.68 24.11
N ASP A 10 24.23 -6.70 24.16
CA ASP A 10 23.96 -7.61 23.05
C ASP A 10 23.33 -6.78 21.93
N ILE A 11 24.14 -6.38 20.94
CA ILE A 11 23.67 -5.67 19.76
C ILE A 11 22.87 -6.70 18.96
N PRO A 12 21.55 -6.54 18.78
CA PRO A 12 20.76 -7.52 18.06
C PRO A 12 21.30 -7.66 16.63
N ASN A 13 21.68 -8.89 16.24
CA ASN A 13 22.21 -9.16 14.92
C ASN A 13 21.24 -8.64 13.85
N PRO A 14 21.65 -7.70 12.98
CA PRO A 14 20.76 -7.10 11.97
C PRO A 14 20.22 -8.13 10.96
N ASN A 15 20.83 -9.31 10.88
CA ASN A 15 20.38 -10.40 10.01
C ASN A 15 19.31 -11.28 10.68
N HIS A 16 19.13 -11.22 12.00
CA HIS A 16 18.11 -11.99 12.71
C HIS A 16 16.89 -11.11 13.01
N VAL A 17 16.24 -10.68 11.93
CA VAL A 17 14.93 -10.03 12.04
C VAL A 17 13.90 -11.14 12.24
N GLY A 18 13.16 -11.15 13.34
CA GLY A 18 12.03 -12.07 13.48
C GLY A 18 11.01 -11.83 12.34
N ASN A 19 10.36 -12.89 11.87
CA ASN A 19 9.34 -12.81 10.80
C ASN A 19 9.88 -12.36 9.41
N LYS A 20 11.11 -12.75 9.04
CA LYS A 20 11.71 -12.41 7.72
C LYS A 20 10.82 -12.85 6.56
N ASP A 21 10.24 -14.03 6.67
CA ASP A 21 9.33 -14.64 5.70
C ASP A 21 8.04 -13.80 5.53
N ILE A 22 7.50 -13.27 6.62
CA ILE A 22 6.34 -12.39 6.58
C ILE A 22 6.69 -11.08 5.88
N ILE A 23 7.83 -10.48 6.23
CA ILE A 23 8.27 -9.23 5.59
C ILE A 23 8.50 -9.46 4.08
N GLN A 24 9.13 -10.57 3.70
CA GLN A 24 9.30 -10.95 2.30
C GLN A 24 7.96 -11.14 1.59
N ARG A 25 6.98 -11.79 2.23
CA ARG A 25 5.63 -11.96 1.70
C ARG A 25 4.92 -10.64 1.49
N LEU A 26 5.02 -9.71 2.44
CA LEU A 26 4.44 -8.36 2.30
C LEU A 26 5.11 -7.60 1.15
N ASN A 27 6.44 -7.69 1.01
CA ASN A 27 7.19 -7.06 -0.07
C ASN A 27 6.77 -7.60 -1.44
N PHE A 28 6.62 -8.91 -1.56
CA PHE A 28 6.15 -9.54 -2.80
C PHE A 28 4.75 -9.07 -3.19
N LEU A 29 3.80 -9.10 -2.24
CA LEU A 29 2.41 -8.66 -2.49
C LEU A 29 2.35 -7.20 -2.92
N TYR A 30 3.14 -6.35 -2.28
CA TYR A 30 3.26 -4.94 -2.65
C TYR A 30 3.78 -4.77 -4.09
N GLN A 31 4.91 -5.40 -4.43
CA GLN A 31 5.51 -5.28 -5.76
C GLN A 31 4.61 -5.83 -6.87
N ALA A 32 3.99 -6.99 -6.65
CA ALA A 32 3.04 -7.60 -7.60
C ALA A 32 1.84 -6.67 -7.88
N SER A 33 1.27 -6.08 -6.83
CA SER A 33 0.14 -5.15 -6.99
C SER A 33 0.51 -3.88 -7.75
N ALA A 34 1.71 -3.32 -7.49
CA ALA A 34 2.18 -2.12 -8.17
C ALA A 34 2.41 -2.40 -9.66
N LEU A 35 3.04 -3.53 -10.00
CA LEU A 35 3.25 -3.95 -11.39
C LEU A 35 1.93 -4.09 -12.13
N LEU A 36 0.97 -4.83 -11.58
CA LEU A 36 -0.36 -4.99 -12.20
C LEU A 36 -1.10 -3.66 -12.35
N GLY A 37 -0.91 -2.73 -11.41
CA GLY A 37 -1.44 -1.37 -11.51
C GLY A 37 -0.86 -0.57 -12.67
N THR A 38 0.44 -0.74 -12.97
CA THR A 38 1.12 -0.10 -14.11
C THR A 38 0.71 -0.71 -15.44
N ILE A 39 0.58 -2.03 -15.52
CA ILE A 39 0.16 -2.73 -16.76
C ILE A 39 -1.29 -2.40 -17.12
N SER A 40 -2.14 -2.10 -16.12
CA SER A 40 -3.54 -1.71 -16.35
C SER A 40 -3.70 -0.29 -16.90
N HIS A 41 -2.70 0.58 -16.80
CA HIS A 41 -2.71 1.95 -17.35
C HIS A 41 -1.69 2.06 -18.50
N PRO A 42 -2.08 1.81 -19.76
CA PRO A 42 -1.27 2.31 -20.87
C PRO A 42 -1.23 3.85 -20.81
N PRO A 43 -0.08 4.50 -21.06
CA PRO A 43 -0.01 5.95 -21.17
C PRO A 43 -0.73 6.38 -22.44
N SER A 44 -1.98 6.85 -22.34
CA SER A 44 -2.62 7.61 -23.42
C SER A 44 -3.54 8.70 -22.87
N PRO A 45 -3.44 9.94 -23.38
CA PRO A 45 -4.34 11.04 -23.04
C PRO A 45 -5.72 10.81 -23.66
N HIS A 46 -6.77 11.30 -22.99
CA HIS A 46 -8.16 11.42 -23.43
C HIS A 46 -8.83 10.14 -23.99
N THR A 47 -9.64 9.48 -23.19
CA THR A 47 -10.73 8.66 -23.76
C THR A 47 -11.94 8.75 -22.84
N PRO A 48 -13.11 9.22 -23.33
CA PRO A 48 -14.30 9.36 -22.51
C PRO A 48 -14.79 7.98 -22.05
N MET A 49 -15.05 7.89 -20.75
CA MET A 49 -15.70 6.77 -20.10
C MET A 49 -17.02 6.45 -20.82
N THR A 50 -17.09 5.31 -21.51
CA THR A 50 -18.36 4.82 -22.05
C THR A 50 -18.87 3.72 -21.13
N CYS A 51 -19.95 4.03 -20.41
CA CYS A 51 -20.78 3.07 -19.68
C CYS A 51 -21.60 2.25 -20.67
N HIS A 52 -21.57 0.92 -20.59
CA HIS A 52 -22.68 0.08 -21.07
C HIS A 52 -22.88 -1.14 -20.16
N PRO A 53 -24.06 -1.30 -19.53
CA PRO A 53 -24.51 -2.54 -18.94
C PRO A 53 -25.43 -3.29 -19.91
N ALA A 54 -25.15 -4.55 -20.25
CA ALA A 54 -26.16 -5.49 -20.75
C ALA A 54 -25.65 -6.95 -20.83
N ALA A 55 -26.61 -7.87 -20.67
CA ALA A 55 -26.59 -9.33 -20.90
C ALA A 55 -26.16 -10.25 -19.74
N CYS A 56 -27.19 -10.89 -19.18
CA CYS A 56 -27.21 -12.10 -18.35
C CYS A 56 -26.98 -13.35 -19.21
N HIS A 57 -25.97 -14.15 -18.88
CA HIS A 57 -25.83 -15.62 -19.10
C HIS A 57 -24.48 -16.01 -18.47
N GLN A 58 -24.42 -17.11 -17.70
CA GLN A 58 -23.30 -17.50 -16.81
C GLN A 58 -21.91 -17.08 -17.32
N ARG A 59 -21.46 -15.89 -16.89
CA ARG A 59 -20.16 -15.33 -17.28
C ARG A 59 -19.11 -15.94 -16.36
N LYS A 60 -18.21 -16.75 -16.93
CA LYS A 60 -16.90 -16.98 -16.34
C LYS A 60 -16.29 -15.60 -16.08
N ARG A 61 -16.22 -15.19 -14.80
CA ARG A 61 -15.77 -13.84 -14.42
C ARG A 61 -14.34 -13.65 -14.92
N VAL A 62 -14.18 -12.83 -15.94
CA VAL A 62 -12.84 -12.41 -16.41
C VAL A 62 -12.32 -11.44 -15.36
N VAL A 63 -11.30 -11.87 -14.61
CA VAL A 63 -10.68 -11.03 -13.58
C VAL A 63 -9.73 -10.05 -14.24
N THR A 64 -9.97 -8.77 -14.04
CA THR A 64 -9.10 -7.73 -14.59
C THR A 64 -7.82 -7.60 -13.79
N THR A 65 -6.74 -7.12 -14.42
CA THR A 65 -5.46 -6.82 -13.73
C THR A 65 -5.66 -5.85 -12.55
N SER A 66 -6.60 -4.91 -12.69
CA SER A 66 -6.94 -3.96 -11.62
C SER A 66 -7.59 -4.64 -10.40
N GLU A 67 -8.46 -5.63 -10.58
CA GLU A 67 -9.06 -6.40 -9.47
C GLU A 67 -8.01 -7.27 -8.76
N LEU A 68 -7.10 -7.89 -9.53
CA LEU A 68 -5.98 -8.67 -8.97
C LEU A 68 -5.06 -7.79 -8.12
N SER A 69 -4.75 -6.57 -8.59
CA SER A 69 -3.92 -5.63 -7.83
C SER A 69 -4.52 -5.30 -6.46
N ARG A 70 -5.84 -5.12 -6.38
CA ARG A 70 -6.57 -4.81 -5.14
C ARG A 70 -6.56 -6.01 -4.19
N SER A 71 -6.81 -7.20 -4.71
CA SER A 71 -6.79 -8.45 -3.94
C SER A 71 -5.43 -8.70 -3.27
N TYR A 72 -4.32 -8.38 -3.95
CA TYR A 72 -2.98 -8.50 -3.35
C TYR A 72 -2.75 -7.52 -2.19
N ILE A 73 -3.20 -6.27 -2.31
CA ILE A 73 -3.10 -5.30 -1.21
C ILE A 73 -4.02 -5.68 -0.05
N ASP A 74 -5.23 -6.20 -0.32
CA ASP A 74 -6.12 -6.74 0.71
C ASP A 74 -5.45 -7.88 1.47
N THR A 75 -4.86 -8.82 0.75
CA THR A 75 -4.10 -9.93 1.34
C THR A 75 -2.94 -9.39 2.17
N MET A 76 -2.22 -8.37 1.69
CA MET A 76 -1.12 -7.75 2.43
C MET A 76 -1.58 -7.10 3.74
N LYS A 77 -2.74 -6.40 3.75
CA LYS A 77 -3.34 -5.83 4.96
C LYS A 77 -3.74 -6.92 5.95
N VAL A 78 -4.39 -7.98 5.48
CA VAL A 78 -4.82 -9.11 6.32
C VAL A 78 -3.62 -9.85 6.91
N VAL A 79 -2.58 -10.10 6.11
CA VAL A 79 -1.34 -10.75 6.58
C VAL A 79 -0.64 -9.88 7.61
N GLY A 80 -0.52 -8.56 7.37
CA GLY A 80 0.06 -7.63 8.33
C GLY A 80 -0.71 -7.61 9.66
N GLN A 81 -2.05 -7.57 9.61
CA GLN A 81 -2.89 -7.60 10.81
C GLN A 81 -2.79 -8.94 11.56
N LYS A 82 -2.85 -10.06 10.84
CA LYS A 82 -2.82 -11.41 11.42
C LYS A 82 -1.48 -11.73 12.09
N THR A 83 -0.39 -11.22 11.54
CA THR A 83 0.97 -11.45 12.06
C THR A 83 1.44 -10.36 13.02
N ASN A 84 0.60 -9.35 13.30
CA ASN A 84 0.97 -8.15 14.04
C ASN A 84 2.20 -7.41 13.46
N THR A 85 2.49 -7.59 12.17
CA THR A 85 3.66 -6.98 11.52
C THR A 85 3.35 -5.54 11.13
N LYS A 86 4.17 -4.60 11.61
CA LYS A 86 4.03 -3.18 11.29
C LYS A 86 4.50 -2.92 9.85
N ILE A 87 3.56 -2.51 9.00
CA ILE A 87 3.87 -2.00 7.66
C ILE A 87 4.57 -0.63 7.78
N ASP A 88 5.65 -0.45 7.03
CA ASP A 88 6.40 0.81 6.96
C ASP A 88 5.48 2.00 6.61
N PRO A 89 5.58 3.16 7.28
CA PRO A 89 4.76 4.33 7.01
C PRO A 89 4.80 4.81 5.55
N SER A 90 5.93 4.68 4.87
CA SER A 90 6.10 5.09 3.47
C SER A 90 5.27 4.20 2.55
N VAL A 91 5.25 2.90 2.80
CA VAL A 91 4.40 1.95 2.06
C VAL A 91 2.93 2.18 2.41
N LYS A 92 2.58 2.32 3.70
CA LYS A 92 1.19 2.51 4.15
C LYS A 92 0.53 3.77 3.55
N ARG A 93 1.27 4.88 3.41
CA ARG A 93 0.77 6.12 2.79
C ARG A 93 0.52 5.99 1.28
N ARG A 94 1.16 5.03 0.61
CA ARG A 94 0.92 4.72 -0.81
C ARG A 94 -0.23 3.75 -1.04
N LEU A 95 -1.03 3.44 -0.03
CA LEU A 95 -2.17 2.52 -0.15
C LEU A 95 -3.47 3.20 0.22
N CYS A 96 -4.49 3.02 -0.62
CA CYS A 96 -5.85 3.42 -0.31
C CYS A 96 -6.41 2.59 0.86
N LYS A 97 -6.96 3.24 1.89
CA LYS A 97 -7.59 2.57 3.04
C LYS A 97 -8.81 1.75 2.61
N ASN A 98 -9.68 2.33 1.79
CA ASN A 98 -10.99 1.76 1.43
C ASN A 98 -10.91 0.79 0.25
N CYS A 99 -10.18 1.18 -0.80
CA CYS A 99 -10.20 0.53 -2.09
C CYS A 99 -9.01 -0.41 -2.36
N SER A 100 -8.04 -0.45 -1.44
CA SER A 100 -6.86 -1.31 -1.53
C SER A 100 -6.07 -1.17 -2.84
N LEU A 101 -6.06 0.04 -3.39
CA LEU A 101 -5.28 0.39 -4.57
C LEU A 101 -3.94 1.02 -4.17
N VAL A 102 -2.89 0.77 -4.95
CA VAL A 102 -1.61 1.49 -4.86
C VAL A 102 -1.76 2.89 -5.46
N LEU A 103 -1.45 3.89 -4.65
CA LEU A 103 -1.50 5.30 -4.99
C LEU A 103 -0.17 5.72 -5.60
N VAL A 104 -0.18 5.99 -6.90
CA VAL A 104 0.94 6.55 -7.66
C VAL A 104 0.65 8.04 -7.88
N PRO A 105 1.47 8.95 -7.30
CA PRO A 105 1.31 10.38 -7.49
C PRO A 105 1.29 10.76 -8.97
N GLY A 106 0.32 11.58 -9.39
CA GLY A 106 0.17 12.03 -10.77
C GLY A 106 -0.56 11.06 -11.70
N ILE A 107 -0.84 9.82 -11.25
CA ILE A 107 -1.61 8.84 -12.04
C ILE A 107 -2.91 8.48 -11.31
N SER A 108 -2.82 7.84 -10.14
CA SER A 108 -3.98 7.40 -9.37
C SER A 108 -4.25 8.24 -8.12
N ALA A 109 -3.35 9.15 -7.76
CA ALA A 109 -3.50 10.08 -6.64
C ALA A 109 -3.00 11.48 -6.97
N THR A 110 -3.76 12.50 -6.54
CA THR A 110 -3.32 13.90 -6.55
C THR A 110 -2.90 14.29 -5.15
N VAL A 111 -1.63 14.70 -4.98
CA VAL A 111 -1.08 15.12 -3.68
C VAL A 111 -1.03 16.64 -3.63
N ARG A 112 -1.70 17.25 -2.64
CA ARG A 112 -1.66 18.69 -2.37
C ARG A 112 -1.23 18.90 -0.93
N VAL A 113 -0.26 19.77 -0.69
CA VAL A 113 0.18 20.15 0.67
C VAL A 113 -0.52 21.45 1.04
N LYS A 114 -1.49 21.40 1.97
CA LYS A 114 -2.08 22.60 2.57
C LYS A 114 -1.40 22.83 3.93
N SER A 115 -0.64 23.92 4.04
CA SER A 115 -0.09 24.36 5.32
C SER A 115 -1.09 25.28 5.99
N GLU A 116 -1.72 24.83 7.09
CA GLU A 116 -2.49 25.73 7.96
C GLU A 116 -1.57 26.28 9.04
N ARG A 117 -0.88 27.37 8.71
CA ARG A 117 -0.24 28.28 9.68
C ARG A 117 -0.45 29.74 9.29
N THR A 118 -1.71 30.14 9.31
CA THR A 118 -2.15 31.51 9.65
C THR A 118 -3.51 31.39 10.33
N VAL A 119 -3.60 31.73 11.61
CA VAL A 119 -4.85 32.00 12.36
C VAL A 119 -4.75 33.43 12.89
N PRO A 120 -5.85 34.18 13.16
CA PRO A 120 -7.28 33.85 13.02
C PRO A 120 -8.10 34.95 12.29
N GLY A 121 -9.22 34.60 11.66
CA GLY A 121 -10.25 35.56 11.27
C GLY A 121 -10.93 35.24 9.95
N THR A 122 -12.28 35.27 9.96
CA THR A 122 -13.22 34.95 8.86
C THR A 122 -13.28 33.45 8.56
N GLY A 123 -14.30 32.70 8.99
CA GLY A 123 -15.71 33.01 9.05
C GLY A 123 -16.32 32.77 7.67
N PHE A 124 -16.62 31.53 7.32
CA PHE A 124 -17.59 31.22 6.28
C PHE A 124 -18.42 29.99 6.68
N ARG A 125 -19.73 30.24 6.58
CA ARG A 125 -20.91 29.46 6.97
C ARG A 125 -20.92 28.02 6.46
#